data_AF-A0A2N6EM71-F1
#
_entry.id   AF-A0A2N6EM71-F1
#
_cell.length_a   1.000
_cell.length_b   1.000
_cell.length_c   1.000
_cell.angle_alpha   90.00
_cell.angle_beta   90.00
_cell.angle_gamma   90.00
#
_symmetry.space_group_name_H-M   'P 1'
#
loop_
_entity.id
_entity.type
_entity.pdbx_description
1 polymer ?
#
loop_
_entity_poly.entity_id
_entity_poly.type
_entity_poly.pdbx_seq_one_letter_code
_entity_poly.pdbx_strand_id
1 'polypeptide(L)' 'MLVVMRRTATENELEQVKQFLVEQDCDFHQSTGADRTILGVVGDTSRIRRETVAELPGVLEVFRIPTEE' A
#
# COMPACT_ATOMS: atom_id res chain seq x y z
N MET A 1 2.39 -6.92 3.18
CA MET A 1 1.12 -6.18 3.37
C MET A 1 0.48 -5.95 2.01
N LEU A 2 -0.84 -5.79 1.89
CA LEU A 2 -1.51 -5.37 0.66
C LEU A 2 -2.16 -4.01 0.90
N VAL A 3 -1.90 -3.05 0.01
CA VAL A 3 -2.55 -1.74 0.00
C VAL A 3 -3.46 -1.68 -1.23
N VAL A 4 -4.75 -1.48 -1.00
CA VAL A 4 -5.75 -1.38 -2.07
C VAL A 4 -6.04 0.09 -2.31
N MET A 5 -5.83 0.57 -3.53
CA MET A 5 -6.15 1.94 -3.91
C MET A 5 -7.65 2.10 -4.22
N ARG A 6 -8.18 3.30 -4.00
CA ARG A 6 -9.50 3.71 -4.47
C ARG A 6 -9.50 3.71 -5.99
N ARG A 7 -10.65 3.38 -6.59
CA ARG A 7 -10.84 3.44 -8.05
C ARG A 7 -10.61 4.84 -8.63
N THR A 8 -10.84 5.87 -7.82
CA THR A 8 -10.67 7.28 -8.17
C THR A 8 -9.32 7.85 -7.73
N ALA A 9 -8.41 7.02 -7.21
CA ALA A 9 -7.09 7.49 -6.79
C ALA A 9 -6.33 8.06 -8.00
N THR A 10 -5.78 9.25 -7.82
CA THR A 10 -4.95 9.91 -8.82
C THR A 10 -3.56 9.29 -8.89
N GLU A 11 -2.85 9.51 -9.99
CA GLU A 11 -1.45 9.09 -10.12
C GLU A 11 -0.58 9.70 -9.01
N ASN A 12 -0.82 10.97 -8.65
CA ASN A 12 -0.08 11.63 -7.58
C ASN A 12 -0.32 10.97 -6.20
N GLU A 13 -1.56 10.58 -5.89
CA GLU A 13 -1.85 9.84 -4.65
C GLU A 13 -1.19 8.45 -4.65
N LEU A 14 -1.19 7.76 -5.80
CA LEU A 14 -0.48 6.48 -5.95
C LEU A 14 1.03 6.63 -5.72
N GLU A 15 1.66 7.65 -6.30
CA GLU A 15 3.08 7.93 -6.10
C GLU A 15 3.41 8.31 -4.65
N GLN A 16 2.54 9.08 -3.97
CA GLN A 16 2.71 9.39 -2.54
C GLN A 16 2.68 8.13 -1.67
N VAL A 17 1.79 7.18 -1.95
CA VAL A 17 1.75 5.90 -1.23
C VAL A 17 3.01 5.09 -1.50
N LYS A 18 3.49 5.03 -2.75
CA LYS A 18 4.75 4.34 -3.10
C LYS A 18 5.95 4.96 -2.40
N GLN A 19 6.06 6.28 -2.40
CA GLN A 19 7.14 7.00 -1.74
C GLN A 19 7.14 6.72 -0.24
N PHE A 20 5.97 6.78 0.41
CA PHE A 20 5.84 6.43 1.83
C PHE A 20 6.39 5.02 2.10
N LEU A 21 6.06 4.02 1.27
CA LEU A 21 6.54 2.65 1.46
C LEU A 21 8.07 2.54 1.33
N VAL A 22 8.67 3.24 0.36
CA VAL A 22 10.13 3.28 0.17
C VAL A 22 10.83 3.95 1.35
N GLU A 23 10.26 5.04 1.88
CA GLU A 23 10.78 5.73 3.08
C GLU A 23 10.72 4.85 4.34
N GLN A 24 9.94 3.76 4.32
CA GLN A 24 9.89 2.75 5.37
C GLN A 24 10.76 1.52 5.07
N ASP A 25 11.73 1.63 4.15
CA ASP A 25 12.63 0.55 3.71
C ASP A 25 11.87 -0.68 3.16
N CYS A 26 10.70 -0.47 2.55
CA CYS A 26 9.91 -1.51 1.92
C CYS A 26 9.90 -1.39 0.40
N ASP A 27 9.93 -2.54 -0.27
CA ASP A 27 9.66 -2.67 -1.69
C ASP A 27 8.17 -2.93 -1.95
N PHE A 28 7.73 -2.72 -3.19
CA PHE A 28 6.38 -3.03 -3.58
C PHE A 28 6.26 -3.54 -5.02
N HIS A 29 5.25 -4.37 -5.25
CA HIS A 29 4.77 -4.76 -6.56
C HIS A 29 3.42 -4.11 -6.84
N GLN A 30 3.31 -3.39 -7.95
CA GLN A 30 2.04 -2.83 -8.41
C GLN A 30 1.32 -3.83 -9.33
N SER A 31 0.09 -4.17 -8.97
CA SER A 31 -0.84 -4.88 -9.83
C SER A 31 -1.98 -3.93 -10.24
N THR A 32 -2.09 -3.64 -11.52
CA THR A 32 -3.13 -2.76 -12.08
C THR A 32 -4.17 -3.60 -12.80
N GLY A 33 -5.38 -3.63 -12.25
CA GLY A 33 -6.54 -4.27 -12.88
C GLY A 33 -7.47 -3.23 -13.53
N ALA A 34 -8.53 -3.73 -14.18
CA ALA A 34 -9.53 -2.87 -14.84
C ALA A 34 -10.27 -1.93 -13.86
N ASP A 35 -10.45 -2.34 -12.61
CA ASP A 35 -11.21 -1.58 -11.61
C ASP A 35 -10.36 -0.83 -10.60
N ARG A 36 -9.16 -1.33 -10.27
CA ARG A 36 -8.31 -0.78 -9.20
C ARG A 36 -6.86 -1.23 -9.31
N THR A 37 -5.99 -0.45 -8.68
CA THR A 37 -4.58 -0.78 -8.45
C THR A 37 -4.39 -1.30 -7.04
N ILE A 38 -3.56 -2.33 -6.89
CA ILE A 38 -3.16 -2.92 -5.61
C ILE A 38 -1.63 -2.87 -5.52
N LEU A 39 -1.10 -2.49 -4.36
CA LEU A 39 0.32 -2.57 -4.05
C LEU A 39 0.55 -3.74 -3.08
N GLY A 40 1.27 -4.75 -3.55
CA GLY A 40 1.83 -5.79 -2.69
C GLY A 40 3.14 -5.32 -2.09
N VAL A 41 3.20 -5.15 -0.78
CA VAL A 41 4.36 -4.63 -0.05
C VAL A 41 5.20 -5.77 0.51
N VAL A 42 6.49 -5.74 0.20
CA VAL A 42 7.52 -6.71 0.59
C VAL A 42 8.57 -6.02 1.47
N GLY A 43 8.99 -6.68 2.54
CA GLY A 43 9.91 -6.11 3.54
C GLY A 43 9.38 -6.23 4.97
N ASP A 44 10.08 -5.61 5.92
CA ASP A 44 9.66 -5.60 7.33
C ASP A 44 8.51 -4.61 7.55
N THR A 45 7.29 -5.08 7.27
CA THR A 45 6.09 -4.28 7.52
C THR A 45 5.65 -4.28 8.98
N SER A 46 6.35 -4.94 9.92
CA SER A 46 5.94 -5.04 11.33
C SER A 46 5.88 -3.68 12.03
N ARG A 47 6.73 -2.75 11.60
CA ARG A 47 6.87 -1.39 12.15
C ARG A 47 5.88 -0.38 11.55
N ILE A 48 5.27 -0.70 10.41
CA ILE A 48 4.34 0.18 9.71
C ILE A 48 2.94 0.00 10.32
N ARG A 49 2.39 1.02 10.98
CA ARG A 49 0.99 0.95 11.46
C ARG A 49 0.04 0.93 10.26
N ARG A 50 -0.90 -0.03 10.23
CA ARG A 50 -1.84 -0.15 9.09
C ARG A 50 -2.70 1.10 8.96
N GLU A 51 -3.06 1.71 10.09
CA GLU A 51 -3.92 2.91 10.16
C GLU A 51 -3.24 4.09 9.48
N THR A 52 -1.92 4.25 9.65
CA THR A 52 -1.14 5.32 9.00
C THR A 52 -1.21 5.21 7.48
N VAL A 53 -1.14 4.00 6.94
CA VAL A 53 -1.25 3.79 5.49
C VAL A 53 -2.69 3.96 5.02
N ALA A 54 -3.67 3.49 5.79
CA ALA A 54 -5.10 3.60 5.45
C ALA A 54 -5.60 5.06 5.42
N GLU A 55 -4.95 5.95 6.17
CA GLU A 55 -5.25 7.39 6.18
C GLU A 55 -4.63 8.16 4.99
N LEU A 56 -3.74 7.54 4.21
CA LEU A 56 -3.15 8.20 3.05
C LEU A 56 -4.22 8.46 1.97
N PRO A 57 -4.20 9.64 1.33
CA PRO A 57 -5.08 9.94 0.20
C PRO A 57 -5.02 8.87 -0.89
N GLY A 58 -6.16 8.57 -1.51
CA GLY A 58 -6.27 7.52 -2.50
C GLY A 58 -6.26 6.08 -1.96
N VAL A 59 -5.94 5.82 -0.69
CA VAL A 59 -6.02 4.46 -0.11
C VAL A 59 -7.46 4.11 0.24
N LEU A 60 -7.87 2.88 -0.12
CA LEU A 60 -9.17 2.32 0.22
C LEU A 60 -9.09 1.42 1.45
N GLU A 61 -8.13 0.49 1.47
CA GLU A 61 -8.04 -0.55 2.51
C GLU A 61 -6.62 -1.10 2.59
N VAL A 62 -6.23 -1.58 3.78
CA VAL A 62 -4.90 -2.17 4.04
C VAL A 62 -5.04 -3.52 4.72
N PHE A 63 -4.55 -4.57 4.07
CA PHE A 63 -4.50 -5.93 4.63
C PHE A 63 -3.08 -6.27 5.08
N ARG A 64 -2.93 -6.58 6.36
CA ARG A 64 -1.67 -7.14 6.88
C ARG A 64 -1.63 -8.63 6.56
N ILE A 65 -0.52 -9.09 5.98
CA ILE A 65 -0.28 -10.51 5.80
C ILE A 65 0.11 -11.08 7.17
N PRO A 66 -0.56 -12.13 7.67
CA PRO A 66 -0.18 -12.79 8.91
C PRO A 66 1.24 -13.35 8.81
N THR A 67 1.93 -13.42 9.94
CA THR A 67 3.17 -14.21 10.05
C THR A 67 2.83 -15.69 10.03
N GLU A 68 3.62 -16.50 9.34
CA GLU A 68 3.63 -17.95 9.55
C GLU A 68 4.31 -18.21 10.91
N GLU A 69 3.73 -19.12 11.71
CA GLU A 69 4.26 -19.52 13.03
C GLU A 69 5.56 -20.34 12.91
#